data_AF-A0A2D8VEU7-F1
#
_entry.id   AF-A0A2D8VEU7-F1
#
_cell.length_a   1.000
_cell.length_b   1.000
_cell.length_c   1.000
_cell.angle_alpha   90.00
_cell.angle_beta   90.00
_cell.angle_gamma   90.00
#
_symmetry.space_group_name_H-M   'P 1'
#
loop_
_entity.id
_entity.type
_entity.pdbx_description
1 polymer ?
#
loop_
_entity_poly.entity_id
_entity_poly.type
_entity_poly.pdbx_seq_one_letter_code
_entity_poly.pdbx_strand_id
1 'polypeptide(L)' 'MKILITTTSLLPAKKYGGAERVIWCLGKELSKLGHEILFLAAPGSSCPFAQIIPNDCKEDVR' A
#
# COMPACT_ATOMS: atom_id res chain seq x y z
N MET A 1 -2.63 -1.99 16.26
CA MET A 1 -2.36 -3.33 15.66
C MET A 1 -1.43 -3.15 14.47
N LYS A 2 -0.63 -4.17 14.13
CA LYS A 2 0.24 -4.15 12.94
C LYS A 2 -0.51 -4.77 11.76
N ILE A 3 -0.66 -4.02 10.67
CA ILE A 3 -1.41 -4.45 9.48
C ILE A 3 -0.52 -4.29 8.25
N LEU A 4 -0.32 -5.37 7.51
CA LEU A 4 0.38 -5.38 6.23
C LEU A 4 -0.66 -5.41 5.10
N ILE A 5 -0.61 -4.41 4.21
CA ILE A 5 -1.46 -4.34 3.02
C ILE A 5 -0.59 -4.56 1.79
N THR A 6 -0.86 -5.62 1.04
CA THR A 6 -0.11 -5.97 -0.18
C THR A 6 -0.82 -5.48 -1.44
N THR A 7 -0.04 -4.98 -2.39
CA THR A 7 -0.49 -4.60 -3.72
C THR A 7 0.63 -4.74 -4.74
N THR A 8 0.30 -5.15 -5.96
CA THR A 8 1.24 -5.14 -7.10
C THR A 8 1.28 -3.80 -7.83
N SER A 9 0.41 -2.86 -7.44
CA SER A 9 0.33 -1.53 -8.04
C SER A 9 1.27 -0.52 -7.38
N LEU A 10 1.53 0.58 -8.10
CA LEU A 10 2.29 1.72 -7.61
C LEU A 10 1.40 2.61 -6.72
N LEU A 11 1.87 2.95 -5.53
CA LEU A 11 1.25 3.91 -4.62
C LEU A 11 2.03 5.24 -4.59
N PRO A 12 1.38 6.42 -4.52
CA PRO A 12 -0.07 6.64 -4.50
C PRO A 12 -0.73 6.37 -5.85
N ALA A 13 -2.04 6.11 -5.84
CA ALA A 13 -2.85 5.98 -7.04
C ALA A 13 -2.81 7.30 -7.86
N LYS A 14 -1.95 7.36 -8.89
CA LYS A 14 -1.79 8.56 -9.75
C LYS A 14 -2.91 8.73 -10.77
N LYS A 15 -3.56 7.62 -11.17
CA LYS A 15 -4.62 7.59 -12.20
C LYS A 15 -5.95 7.11 -11.60
N TYR A 16 -6.97 6.95 -12.44
CA TYR A 16 -8.24 6.32 -12.07
C TYR A 16 -8.05 4.79 -11.89
N GLY A 17 -7.29 4.40 -10.86
CA GLY A 17 -7.17 3.02 -10.40
C GLY A 17 -8.22 2.73 -9.34
N GLY A 18 -9.06 1.71 -9.55
CA GLY A 18 -10.10 1.34 -8.61
C GLY A 18 -9.52 0.80 -7.30
N ALA A 19 -8.81 -0.32 -7.38
CA ALA A 19 -8.23 -1.00 -6.21
C ALA A 19 -7.16 -0.15 -5.49
N GLU A 20 -6.33 0.56 -6.24
CA GLU A 20 -5.23 1.38 -5.72
C GLU A 20 -5.75 2.49 -4.77
N ARG A 21 -6.85 3.14 -5.14
CA ARG A 21 -7.49 4.16 -4.29
C ARG A 21 -8.09 3.57 -3.03
N VAL A 22 -8.74 2.40 -3.15
CA VAL A 22 -9.33 1.73 -1.99
C VAL A 22 -8.22 1.37 -0.99
N ILE A 23 -7.13 0.78 -1.47
CA ILE A 23 -5.96 0.41 -0.66
C ILE A 23 -5.34 1.65 0.00
N TRP A 24 -5.17 2.74 -0.74
CA TRP A 24 -4.62 3.98 -0.22
C TRP A 24 -5.50 4.62 0.86
N CYS A 25 -6.80 4.76 0.60
CA CYS A 25 -7.75 5.33 1.56
C CYS A 25 -7.87 4.44 2.80
N LEU A 26 -7.94 3.12 2.62
CA LEU A 26 -8.01 2.16 3.71
C LEU A 26 -6.80 2.30 4.65
N GLY A 27 -5.58 2.27 4.11
CA GLY A 27 -4.39 2.41 4.94
C GLY A 27 -4.29 3.78 5.61
N LYS A 28 -4.76 4.85 4.96
CA LYS A 28 -4.79 6.19 5.56
C LYS A 28 -5.75 6.26 6.76
N GLU A 29 -6.97 5.74 6.61
CA GLU A 29 -7.95 5.78 7.70
C GLU A 29 -7.57 4.82 8.84
N LEU A 30 -7.01 3.64 8.53
CA LEU A 30 -6.48 2.75 9.57
C LEU A 30 -5.29 3.36 10.33
N SER A 31 -4.40 4.08 9.63
CA SER A 31 -3.31 4.83 10.27
C SER A 31 -3.84 5.91 11.22
N LYS A 32 -4.87 6.67 10.80
CA LYS A 32 -5.55 7.65 11.68
C LYS A 32 -6.22 7.03 12.90
N LEU A 33 -6.73 5.81 12.78
CA LEU A 33 -7.29 5.05 13.91
C LEU A 33 -6.22 4.52 14.87
N GLY A 34 -4.93 4.81 14.65
CA GLY A 34 -3.82 4.42 15.52
C GLY A 34 -3.25 3.03 15.22
N HIS A 35 -3.59 2.44 14.06
CA HIS A 35 -2.95 1.21 13.62
C HIS A 35 -1.60 1.50 12.94
N GLU A 36 -0.66 0.58 13.11
CA GLU A 36 0.64 0.63 12.44
C GLU A 36 0.51 -0.07 11.09
N ILE A 37 0.64 0.70 10.01
CA ILE A 37 0.41 0.22 8.65
C ILE A 37 1.75 0.07 7.92
N LEU A 38 1.93 -1.10 7.31
CA LEU A 38 2.95 -1.36 6.32
C LEU A 38 2.28 -1.66 4.97
N PHE A 39 2.85 -1.12 3.90
CA PHE A 39 2.49 -1.47 2.53
C PHE A 39 3.58 -2.33 1.90
N LEU A 40 3.21 -3.46 1.33
CA LEU A 40 4.05 -4.19 0.38
C LEU A 40 3.58 -3.83 -1.02
N ALA A 41 4.30 -2.94 -1.70
CA ALA A 41 3.83 -2.29 -2.92
C ALA A 41 4.87 -2.30 -4.05
N ALA A 42 4.48 -1.98 -5.28
CA ALA A 42 5.41 -1.93 -6.39
C ALA A 42 6.61 -1.00 -6.10
N PRO A 43 7.82 -1.32 -6.60
CA PRO A 43 9.00 -0.49 -6.41
C PRO A 43 8.76 0.92 -6.94
N GLY A 44 9.28 1.93 -6.22
CA GLY A 44 9.02 3.34 -6.51
C GLY A 44 7.74 3.90 -5.86
N SER A 45 7.02 3.08 -5.08
CA SER A 45 5.90 3.56 -4.27
C SER A 45 6.36 4.50 -3.15
N SER A 46 5.53 5.49 -2.80
CA SER A 46 5.79 6.43 -1.71
C SER A 46 4.52 6.68 -0.88
N CYS A 47 4.66 6.74 0.45
CA CYS A 47 3.55 6.99 1.36
C CYS A 47 4.02 7.87 2.53
N PRO A 48 3.31 8.97 2.84
CA PRO A 48 3.69 9.87 3.93
C PRO A 48 3.20 9.43 5.31
N PHE A 49 2.32 8.43 5.41
CA PHE A 49 1.63 8.04 6.66
C PHE A 49 1.84 6.57 7.08
N ALA A 50 2.59 5.79 6.30
CA ALA A 50 2.84 4.37 6.51
C ALA A 50 4.20 3.98 5.91
N GLN A 51 4.80 2.91 6.41
CA GLN A 51 6.04 2.38 5.84
C GLN A 51 5.75 1.59 4.57
N ILE A 52 6.69 1.60 3.62
CA ILE A 52 6.62 0.83 2.38
C ILE A 52 7.78 -0.15 2.34
N ILE A 53 7.44 -1.41 2.09
CA ILE A 53 8.37 -2.45 1.65
C ILE A 53 8.18 -2.59 0.13
N PRO A 54 9.22 -2.31 -0.68
CA PRO A 54 9.15 -2.58 -2.11
C PRO A 54 9.01 -4.08 -2.33
N ASN A 55 8.00 -4.48 -3.09
CA ASN A 55 7.83 -5.86 -3.52
C ASN A 55 8.80 -6.13 -4.68
N ASP A 56 9.77 -7.01 -4.48
CA ASP A 56 10.59 -7.52 -5.58
C ASP A 56 9.63 -8.24 -6.54
N CYS A 57 9.48 -7.73 -7.77
CA CYS A 57 8.53 -8.22 -8.78
C CYS A 57 8.86 -9.64 -9.32
N LYS A 58 9.35 -10.55 -8.48
CA LYS A 58 9.42 -11.98 -8.77
C LYS A 58 8.05 -12.57 -8.45
N GLU A 59 7.18 -12.52 -9.46
CA GLU A 59 5.95 -13.30 -9.63
C GLU A 59 5.18 -13.64 -8.34
N ASP A 60 4.05 -12.95 -8.13
CA ASP A 60 3.03 -13.41 -7.19
C ASP A 60 2.53 -14.77 -7.71
N VAL A 61 2.83 -15.87 -7.01
CA VAL A 61 2.59 -17.28 -7.45
C VAL A 61 1.10 -17.64 -7.36
N ARG A 62 0.23 -16.80 -7.90
CA ARG A 62 -1.23 -16.96 -7.87
C ARG A 62 -1.78 -17.49 -9.18
#